data_AF-A0A967SLJ9-F1
#
_entry.id   AF-A0A967SLJ9-F1
#
_cell.length_a   1.000
_cell.length_b   1.000
_cell.length_c   1.000
_cell.angle_alpha   90.00
_cell.angle_beta   90.00
_cell.angle_gamma   90.00
#
_symmetry.space_group_name_H-M   'P 1'
#
loop_
_entity.id
_entity.type
_entity.pdbx_description
1 polymer ?
#
loop_
_entity_poly.entity_id
_entity_poly.type
_entity_poly.pdbx_seq_one_letter_code
_entity_poly.pdbx_strand_id
1 'polypeptide(L)'
;MVYADRVYGERVRKFSQRIETVLFDAYRRTDADREERGLGPPHPGEIQLFSWPQEWPDWSCGFGGEARQEPCIDQTHVVTDDGTRMVYVYHAGRFVRALDCPGKAFWVAVRRHKLPGAVDDEAWERLARQD
;
A
#
# COMPACT_ATOMS: atom_id res chain seq x y z
N MET A 1 -12.80 23.32 -23.54
CA MET A 1 -12.34 21.92 -23.71
C MET A 1 -10.88 21.75 -23.32
N VAL A 2 -9.94 22.52 -23.88
CA VAL A 2 -8.48 22.42 -23.61
C VAL A 2 -8.06 22.46 -22.12
N TYR A 3 -8.76 23.23 -21.27
CA TYR A 3 -8.42 23.34 -19.84
C TYR A 3 -8.78 22.07 -19.04
N ALA A 4 -9.89 21.41 -19.38
CA ALA A 4 -10.31 20.18 -18.75
C ALA A 4 -9.31 19.05 -19.06
N ASP A 5 -8.88 18.94 -20.32
CA ASP A 5 -7.92 17.92 -20.77
C ASP A 5 -6.56 18.07 -20.07
N ARG A 6 -6.11 19.31 -19.84
CA ARG A 6 -4.88 19.58 -19.07
C ARG A 6 -5.02 19.19 -17.59
N VAL A 7 -6.12 19.58 -16.94
CA VAL A 7 -6.35 19.29 -15.51
C VAL A 7 -6.53 17.79 -15.27
N TYR A 8 -7.32 17.10 -16.10
CA TYR A 8 -7.49 15.64 -16.01
C TYR A 8 -6.21 14.90 -16.37
N GLY A 9 -5.48 15.36 -17.40
CA GLY A 9 -4.18 14.79 -17.75
C GLY A 9 -3.15 14.90 -16.62
N GLU A 10 -3.07 16.04 -15.92
CA GLU A 10 -2.19 16.20 -14.76
C GLU A 10 -2.60 15.32 -13.58
N ARG A 11 -3.91 15.14 -13.33
CA ARG A 11 -4.41 14.24 -12.28
C ARG A 11 -4.07 12.78 -12.57
N VAL A 12 -4.34 12.32 -13.78
CA VAL A 12 -3.98 10.97 -14.23
C VAL A 12 -2.48 10.77 -14.12
N ARG A 13 -1.67 11.70 -14.62
CA ARG A 13 -0.20 11.62 -14.52
C ARG A 13 0.27 11.46 -13.07
N LYS A 14 -0.22 12.28 -12.15
CA LYS A 14 0.16 12.20 -10.72
C LYS A 14 -0.24 10.87 -10.10
N PHE A 15 -1.43 10.38 -10.43
CA PHE A 15 -1.93 9.09 -9.94
C PHE A 15 -1.11 7.92 -10.50
N SER A 16 -0.88 7.87 -11.81
CA SER A 16 -0.07 6.85 -12.48
C SER A 16 1.35 6.83 -11.94
N GLN A 17 2.01 7.99 -11.83
CA GLN A 17 3.38 8.08 -11.30
C GLN A 17 3.48 7.55 -9.86
N ARG A 18 2.45 7.80 -9.04
CA ARG A 18 2.40 7.28 -7.67
C ARG A 18 2.27 5.77 -7.64
N ILE A 19 1.37 5.20 -8.45
CA ILE A 19 1.22 3.73 -8.56
C ILE A 19 2.49 3.09 -9.11
N GLU A 20 3.12 3.68 -10.13
CA GLU A 20 4.38 3.20 -10.69
C GLU A 20 5.47 3.14 -9.61
N THR A 21 5.57 4.18 -8.77
CA THR A 21 6.53 4.21 -7.66
C THR A 21 6.26 3.11 -6.64
N VAL A 22 4.99 2.90 -6.28
CA VAL A 22 4.57 1.83 -5.35
C VAL A 22 4.88 0.45 -5.91
N LEU A 23 4.52 0.20 -7.17
CA LEU A 23 4.79 -1.09 -7.81
C LEU A 23 6.29 -1.31 -7.92
N PHE A 24 7.07 -0.31 -8.33
CA PHE A 24 8.52 -0.45 -8.42
C PHE A 24 9.16 -0.80 -7.06
N ASP A 25 8.78 -0.12 -5.97
CA ASP A 25 9.27 -0.45 -4.63
C ASP A 25 8.82 -1.85 -4.20
N ALA A 26 7.56 -2.22 -4.46
CA ALA A 26 7.04 -3.54 -4.13
C ALA A 26 7.75 -4.67 -4.88
N TYR A 27 8.00 -4.51 -6.19
CA TYR A 27 8.76 -5.50 -6.97
C TYR A 27 10.16 -5.69 -6.42
N ARG A 28 10.85 -4.60 -6.04
CA ARG A 28 12.18 -4.69 -5.43
C ARG A 28 12.17 -5.42 -4.09
N ARG A 29 11.15 -5.20 -3.26
CA ARG A 29 11.01 -5.90 -1.98
C ARG A 29 10.69 -7.37 -2.19
N THR A 30 9.77 -7.68 -3.10
CA THR A 30 9.45 -9.07 -3.45
C THR A 30 10.65 -9.83 -3.99
N ASP A 31 11.46 -9.20 -4.84
CA ASP A 31 12.67 -9.81 -5.37
C ASP A 31 13.65 -10.14 -4.23
N ALA A 32 13.86 -9.22 -3.29
CA ALA A 32 14.70 -9.45 -2.12
C ALA A 32 14.15 -10.59 -1.22
N ASP A 33 12.87 -10.56 -0.88
CA ASP A 33 12.24 -11.58 -0.02
C ASP A 33 12.24 -12.97 -0.70
N ARG A 34 12.14 -13.02 -2.03
CA ARG A 34 12.24 -14.27 -2.80
C ARG A 34 13.67 -14.78 -2.88
N GLU A 35 14.65 -13.90 -3.09
CA GLU A 35 16.07 -14.24 -3.09
C GLU A 35 16.47 -14.87 -1.73
N GLU A 36 16.04 -14.26 -0.62
CA GLU A 36 16.26 -14.80 0.73
C GLU A 36 15.65 -16.20 0.92
N ARG A 37 14.57 -16.51 0.19
CA ARG A 37 13.89 -17.82 0.20
C ARG A 37 14.41 -18.79 -0.88
N GLY A 38 15.43 -18.41 -1.66
CA GLY A 38 15.97 -19.22 -2.75
C GLY A 38 15.02 -19.39 -3.94
N LEU A 39 14.06 -18.47 -4.09
CA LEU A 39 13.11 -18.45 -5.20
C LEU A 39 13.62 -17.53 -6.31
N GLY A 40 13.16 -17.78 -7.54
CA GLY A 40 13.41 -16.87 -8.66
C GLY A 40 12.57 -15.59 -8.58
N PRO A 41 12.90 -14.57 -9.39
CA PRO A 41 12.17 -13.30 -9.42
C PRO A 41 10.65 -13.48 -9.64
N PRO A 42 9.81 -12.54 -9.14
CA PRO A 42 8.37 -12.60 -9.32
C PRO A 42 7.93 -12.51 -10.78
N HIS A 43 7.10 -13.45 -11.22
CA HIS A 43 6.37 -13.31 -12.47
C HIS A 43 5.25 -12.26 -12.27
N PRO A 44 4.96 -11.40 -13.26
CA PRO A 44 3.95 -10.34 -13.09
C PRO A 44 2.55 -10.85 -12.70
N GLY A 45 2.20 -12.06 -13.12
CA GLY A 45 0.93 -12.71 -12.75
C GLY A 45 0.85 -13.22 -11.31
N GLU A 46 1.94 -13.20 -10.56
CA GLU A 46 2.00 -13.57 -9.13
C GLU A 46 1.86 -12.34 -8.21
N ILE A 47 1.89 -11.13 -8.79
CA ILE A 47 1.78 -9.87 -8.07
C ILE A 47 0.38 -9.32 -8.22
N GLN A 48 -0.33 -9.14 -7.11
CA GLN A 48 -1.65 -8.50 -7.12
C GLN A 48 -1.58 -7.13 -6.45
N LEU A 49 -2.36 -6.17 -6.96
CA LEU A 49 -2.49 -4.83 -6.40
C LEU A 49 -3.94 -4.57 -6.01
N PHE A 50 -4.16 -4.31 -4.71
CA PHE A 50 -5.40 -3.74 -4.20
C PHE A 50 -5.16 -2.25 -3.95
N SER A 51 -6.06 -1.39 -4.45
CA SER A 51 -5.92 0.07 -4.32
C SER A 51 -7.28 0.69 -4.02
N TRP A 52 -7.35 1.55 -3.01
CA TRP A 52 -8.57 2.27 -2.66
C TRP A 52 -8.26 3.62 -2.02
N PRO A 53 -9.18 4.61 -2.11
CA PRO A 53 -9.09 5.83 -1.31
C PRO A 53 -9.42 5.53 0.16
N GLN A 54 -8.58 6.00 1.08
CA GLN A 54 -8.79 5.89 2.52
C GLN A 54 -8.83 7.28 3.15
N GLU A 55 -9.76 7.47 4.09
CA GLU A 55 -9.87 8.68 4.91
C GLU A 55 -8.85 8.66 6.05
N TRP A 56 -8.25 9.82 6.29
CA TRP A 56 -7.25 10.06 7.34
C TRP A 56 -7.63 11.28 8.17
N PRO A 57 -7.29 11.30 9.47
CA PRO A 57 -7.58 12.44 10.34
C PRO A 57 -6.76 13.69 9.98
N ASP A 58 -5.58 13.51 9.39
CA ASP A 58 -4.67 14.57 8.97
C ASP A 58 -3.85 14.16 7.73
N TRP A 59 -3.12 15.12 7.17
CA TRP A 59 -2.29 14.93 5.99
C TRP A 59 -1.01 14.11 6.24
N SER A 60 -0.76 13.63 7.46
CA SER A 60 0.32 12.66 7.70
C SER A 60 -0.01 11.29 7.12
N CYS A 61 -1.29 11.03 6.81
CA CYS A 61 -1.77 9.73 6.31
C CYS A 61 -1.36 8.56 7.22
N GLY A 62 -1.39 8.81 8.53
CA GLY A 62 -1.03 7.83 9.56
C GLY A 62 0.47 7.66 9.81
N PHE A 63 1.33 8.45 9.18
CA PHE A 63 2.78 8.48 9.50
C PHE A 63 3.12 9.36 10.70
N GLY A 64 2.17 10.14 11.22
CA GLY A 64 2.41 11.09 12.30
C GLY A 64 3.30 12.27 11.89
N GLY A 65 3.75 13.04 12.88
CA GLY A 65 4.59 14.23 12.69
C GLY A 65 3.79 15.49 12.36
N GLU A 66 4.50 16.55 11.97
CA GLU A 66 3.89 17.83 11.61
C GLU A 66 3.21 17.75 10.23
N ALA A 67 1.87 17.66 10.26
CA ALA A 67 1.03 17.70 9.08
C ALA A 67 -0.17 18.62 9.30
N ARG A 68 -0.79 19.07 8.20
CA ARG A 68 -2.03 19.83 8.26
C ARG A 68 -3.10 19.02 8.99
N GLN A 69 -3.58 19.54 10.11
CA GLN A 69 -4.56 18.92 11.02
C GLN A 69 -5.99 19.06 10.47
N GLU A 70 -6.21 18.57 9.25
CA GLU A 70 -7.52 18.55 8.61
C GLU A 70 -7.71 17.18 7.95
N PRO A 71 -8.92 16.59 8.03
CA PRO A 71 -9.20 15.32 7.38
C PRO A 71 -8.85 15.34 5.90
N CYS A 72 -8.29 14.23 5.42
CA CYS A 72 -7.92 14.09 4.03
C CYS A 72 -8.24 12.69 3.51
N ILE A 73 -8.24 12.55 2.19
CA ILE A 73 -8.39 11.27 1.51
C ILE A 73 -7.16 11.08 0.62
N ASP A 74 -6.46 9.97 0.79
CA ASP A 74 -5.39 9.57 -0.13
C ASP A 74 -5.45 8.06 -0.39
N GLN A 75 -4.75 7.58 -1.41
CA GLN A 75 -4.72 6.18 -1.80
C GLN A 75 -3.96 5.33 -0.79
N THR A 76 -4.55 4.18 -0.50
CA THR A 76 -3.90 3.05 0.16
C THR A 76 -3.69 1.97 -0.88
N HIS A 77 -2.51 1.36 -0.87
CA HIS A 77 -2.16 0.26 -1.76
C HIS A 77 -1.70 -0.94 -0.93
N VAL A 78 -2.14 -2.12 -1.35
CA VAL A 78 -1.67 -3.41 -0.83
C VAL A 78 -1.20 -4.23 -2.02
N VAL A 79 0.09 -4.55 -2.02
CA VAL A 79 0.71 -5.39 -3.05
C VAL A 79 0.96 -6.76 -2.43
N THR A 80 0.55 -7.82 -3.11
CA THR A 80 0.75 -9.20 -2.66
C THR A 80 1.71 -9.92 -3.58
N ASP A 81 2.45 -10.87 -3.03
CA ASP A 81 3.18 -11.86 -3.80
C ASP A 81 2.59 -13.25 -3.52
N ASP A 82 1.93 -13.86 -4.50
CA ASP A 82 1.29 -15.16 -4.36
C ASP A 82 2.31 -16.30 -4.14
N GLY A 83 3.55 -16.13 -4.61
CA GLY A 83 4.62 -17.13 -4.47
C GLY A 83 5.14 -17.26 -3.04
N THR A 84 5.28 -16.15 -2.33
CA THR A 84 5.76 -16.12 -0.93
C THR A 84 4.65 -15.88 0.10
N ARG A 85 3.48 -15.42 -0.35
CA ARG A 85 2.38 -14.88 0.45
C ARG A 85 2.76 -13.62 1.24
N MET A 86 3.83 -12.94 0.86
CA MET A 86 4.19 -11.64 1.41
C MET A 86 3.18 -10.58 0.99
N VAL A 87 2.94 -9.62 1.87
CA VAL A 87 2.07 -8.48 1.63
C VAL A 87 2.77 -7.19 2.00
N TYR A 88 2.77 -6.21 1.09
CA TYR A 88 3.38 -4.90 1.27
C TYR A 88 2.30 -3.82 1.25
N VAL A 89 2.27 -3.01 2.30
CA VAL A 89 1.27 -1.95 2.48
C VAL A 89 1.90 -0.58 2.23
N TYR A 90 1.16 0.30 1.56
CA TYR A 90 1.55 1.68 1.28
C TYR A 90 0.40 2.65 1.56
N HIS A 91 0.70 3.78 2.18
CA HIS A 91 -0.24 4.89 2.39
C HIS A 91 0.30 6.13 1.67
N ALA A 92 -0.53 6.79 0.86
CA ALA A 92 -0.15 7.97 0.07
C ALA A 92 1.13 7.75 -0.78
N GLY A 93 1.34 6.52 -1.26
CA GLY A 93 2.52 6.12 -2.05
C GLY A 93 3.80 5.85 -1.25
N ARG A 94 3.74 5.85 0.09
CA ARG A 94 4.87 5.59 0.98
C ARG A 94 4.73 4.21 1.61
N PHE A 95 5.81 3.46 1.68
CA PHE A 95 5.84 2.14 2.32
C PHE A 95 5.51 2.24 3.81
N VAL A 96 4.71 1.28 4.29
CA VAL A 96 4.24 1.20 5.67
C VAL A 96 4.79 -0.04 6.36
N ARG A 97 4.50 -1.22 5.81
CA ARG A 97 4.85 -2.49 6.44
C ARG A 97 4.87 -3.63 5.42
N ALA A 98 5.74 -4.61 5.66
CA ALA A 98 5.70 -5.92 5.03
C ALA A 98 5.12 -6.91 6.05
N LEU A 99 4.24 -7.79 5.61
CA LEU A 99 3.59 -8.80 6.44
C LEU A 99 3.77 -10.18 5.80
N ASP A 100 4.28 -11.13 6.57
CA ASP A 100 4.46 -12.51 6.13
C ASP A 100 3.17 -13.30 6.36
N CYS A 101 2.49 -13.63 5.25
CA CYS A 101 1.27 -14.42 5.23
C CYS A 101 0.21 -13.95 6.27
N PRO A 102 -0.27 -12.69 6.20
CA PRO A 102 -1.17 -12.14 7.21
C PRO A 102 -2.52 -12.88 7.28
N GLY A 103 -3.08 -12.96 8.49
CA GLY A 103 -4.30 -13.71 8.80
C GLY A 103 -5.60 -13.06 8.35
N LYS A 104 -6.73 -13.64 8.76
CA LYS A 104 -8.07 -13.22 8.32
C LYS A 104 -8.39 -11.78 8.73
N ALA A 105 -7.92 -11.35 9.91
CA ALA A 105 -8.13 -9.99 10.40
C ALA A 105 -7.63 -8.92 9.41
N PHE A 106 -6.42 -9.09 8.88
CA PHE A 106 -5.86 -8.20 7.85
C PHE A 106 -6.75 -8.15 6.60
N TRP A 107 -7.13 -9.31 6.05
CA TRP A 107 -7.97 -9.36 4.85
C TRP A 107 -9.39 -8.84 5.05
N VAL A 108 -9.91 -8.84 6.28
CA VAL A 108 -11.16 -8.16 6.64
C VAL A 108 -10.96 -6.65 6.64
N ALA A 109 -9.83 -6.15 7.17
CA ALA A 109 -9.48 -4.73 7.16
C ALA A 109 -9.30 -4.18 5.73
N VAL A 110 -8.61 -4.94 4.86
CA VAL A 110 -8.47 -4.63 3.42
C VAL A 110 -9.84 -4.55 2.75
N ARG A 111 -10.73 -5.55 2.96
CA ARG A 111 -12.10 -5.52 2.40
C ARG A 111 -12.96 -4.36 2.90
N ARG A 112 -12.69 -3.88 4.12
CA ARG A 112 -13.36 -2.72 4.71
C ARG A 112 -12.71 -1.40 4.32
N HIS A 113 -11.66 -1.43 3.50
CA HIS A 113 -10.90 -0.25 3.09
C HIS A 113 -10.38 0.58 4.28
N LYS A 114 -10.02 -0.10 5.37
CA LYS A 114 -9.65 0.55 6.63
C LYS A 114 -8.45 -0.14 7.27
N LEU A 115 -7.27 0.30 6.88
CA LEU A 115 -5.99 -0.09 7.49
C LEU A 115 -5.54 0.94 8.54
N PRO A 116 -4.81 0.52 9.58
CA PRO A 116 -4.29 1.43 10.59
C PRO A 116 -3.22 2.37 10.01
N GLY A 117 -2.97 3.47 10.73
CA GLY A 117 -1.86 4.37 10.43
C GLY A 117 -0.52 3.65 10.56
N ALA A 118 0.49 4.11 9.82
CA ALA A 118 1.81 3.49 9.81
C ALA A 118 2.46 3.36 11.21
N VAL A 119 2.19 4.32 12.09
CA VAL A 119 2.74 4.38 13.47
C VAL A 119 1.89 3.65 14.52
N ASP A 120 0.76 3.06 14.16
CA ASP A 120 -0.12 2.34 15.09
C ASP A 120 0.33 0.87 15.21
N ASP A 121 1.44 0.65 15.89
CA ASP A 121 2.07 -0.67 16.04
C ASP A 121 1.13 -1.72 16.64
N GLU A 122 0.35 -1.34 17.66
CA GLU A 122 -0.58 -2.26 18.32
C GLU A 122 -1.68 -2.75 17.36
N ALA A 123 -2.23 -1.85 16.52
CA ALA A 123 -3.19 -2.26 15.50
C ALA A 123 -2.54 -3.15 14.44
N TRP A 124 -1.31 -2.85 14.02
CA TRP A 124 -0.60 -3.68 13.06
C TRP A 124 -0.27 -5.07 13.60
N GLU A 125 0.16 -5.18 14.85
CA GLU A 125 0.40 -6.46 15.51
C GLU A 125 -0.87 -7.32 15.55
N ARG A 126 -2.03 -6.70 15.83
CA ARG A 126 -3.32 -7.41 15.77
C ARG A 126 -3.64 -7.93 14.37
N LEU A 127 -3.30 -7.19 13.32
CA LEU A 127 -3.53 -7.61 11.94
C LEU A 127 -2.51 -8.63 11.43
N ALA A 128 -1.29 -8.59 11.94
CA ALA A 128 -0.19 -9.49 11.54
C ALA A 128 -0.35 -10.91 12.10
N ARG A 129 -1.13 -11.10 13.16
CA ARG A 129 -1.40 -12.42 13.74
C ARG A 129 -2.02 -13.34 12.69
N GLN A 130 -1.40 -14.50 12.52
CA GLN A 130 -1.94 -15.61 11.74
C GLN A 130 -3.01 -16.30 12.60
N ASP A 131 -4.19 -16.52 12.01
CA ASP A 131 -5.29 -17.28 12.62
C ASP A 131 -5.18 -18.77 12.28
#